data_AF-A0A7V2ZZT0-F1
#
_entry.id   AF-A0A7V2ZZT0-F1
#
_cell.length_a   1.000
_cell.length_b   1.000
_cell.length_c   1.000
_cell.angle_alpha   90.00
_cell.angle_beta   90.00
_cell.angle_gamma   90.00
#
_symmetry.space_group_name_H-M   'P 1'
#
loop_
_entity.id
_entity.type
_entity.pdbx_description
1 polymer ?
#
loop_
_entity_poly.entity_id
_entity_poly.type
_entity_poly.pdbx_seq_one_letter_code
_entity_poly.pdbx_strand_id
1 'polypeptide(L)'
;MMEYTLPRELYDLLEEAFGQKQKAEIFARAIESAIREIQRKASEDFAEHRKHTKVEVKEELRTELVTSERFGALEAKIDERFKVVDERFNALDERFSALETKIDARFKVVDERFKVVDEQFKMVNEQFKMVNEQFKVVEEHFKALEAKMDERFKVVDEKFKALSFKLNMFLAVALIALTFANPTFAKVLEKLFGF
;
A
#
# COMPACT_ATOMS: atom_id res chain seq x y z
N MET A 1 -63.71 79.72 32.38
CA MET A 1 -64.98 78.98 32.29
C MET A 1 -64.63 77.51 32.42
N MET A 2 -65.15 76.80 33.42
CA MET A 2 -64.84 75.37 33.60
C MET A 2 -65.64 74.58 32.57
N GLU A 3 -64.96 73.95 31.61
CA GLU A 3 -65.56 72.94 30.73
C GLU A 3 -65.82 71.70 31.57
N TYR A 4 -67.10 71.47 31.89
CA TYR A 4 -67.57 70.23 32.48
C TYR A 4 -67.47 69.12 31.42
N THR A 5 -66.73 68.07 31.76
CA THR A 5 -66.47 66.87 30.94
C THR A 5 -67.42 65.73 31.24
N LEU A 6 -68.14 65.80 32.36
CA LEU A 6 -69.23 64.90 32.69
C LEU A 6 -70.43 65.11 31.74
N PRO A 7 -71.06 64.03 31.24
CA PRO A 7 -72.32 64.13 30.52
C PRO A 7 -73.36 64.89 31.34
N ARG A 8 -74.10 65.78 30.69
CA ARG A 8 -75.09 66.66 31.34
C ARG A 8 -76.13 65.87 32.12
N GLU A 9 -76.56 64.73 31.57
CA GLU A 9 -77.47 63.77 32.20
C GLU A 9 -76.98 63.30 33.57
N LEU A 10 -75.67 63.10 33.73
CA LEU A 10 -75.07 62.64 34.97
C LEU A 10 -75.00 63.77 36.01
N TYR A 11 -74.82 65.02 35.56
CA TYR A 11 -74.86 66.19 36.43
C TYR A 11 -76.28 66.47 36.95
N ASP A 12 -77.27 66.38 36.08
CA ASP A 12 -78.69 66.57 36.43
C ASP A 12 -79.14 65.51 37.46
N LEU A 13 -78.71 64.25 37.29
CA LEU A 13 -78.92 63.17 38.27
C LEU A 13 -78.28 63.45 39.64
N LEU A 14 -77.08 64.04 39.67
CA LEU A 14 -76.43 64.42 40.93
C LEU A 14 -77.18 65.58 41.60
N GLU A 15 -77.65 66.56 40.83
CA GLU A 15 -78.43 67.68 41.36
C GLU A 15 -79.76 67.23 41.98
N GLU A 16 -80.46 66.30 41.31
CA GLU A 16 -81.67 65.65 41.80
C GLU A 16 -81.41 64.84 43.08
N ALA A 17 -80.35 64.02 43.10
CA ALA A 17 -80.03 63.14 44.22
C ALA A 17 -79.61 63.89 45.50
N PHE A 18 -78.89 65.01 45.38
CA PHE A 18 -78.37 65.75 46.53
C PHE A 18 -79.25 66.93 46.97
N GLY A 19 -80.23 67.34 46.15
CA GLY A 19 -81.15 68.46 46.42
C GLY A 19 -80.45 69.81 46.63
N GLN A 20 -79.14 69.89 46.38
CA GLN A 20 -78.28 71.06 46.56
C GLN A 20 -77.22 71.08 45.46
N LYS A 21 -77.29 72.09 44.58
CA LYS A 21 -76.33 72.31 43.48
C LYS A 21 -74.87 72.21 43.92
N GLN A 22 -74.54 72.76 45.08
CA GLN A 22 -73.17 72.75 45.62
C GLN A 22 -72.65 71.34 45.92
N LYS A 23 -73.49 70.44 46.43
CA LYS A 23 -73.10 69.04 46.71
C LYS A 23 -72.94 68.24 45.42
N ALA A 24 -73.84 68.45 44.46
CA ALA A 24 -73.75 67.86 43.13
C ALA A 24 -72.47 68.29 42.40
N GLU A 25 -72.09 69.55 42.49
CA GLU A 25 -70.86 70.09 41.89
C GLU A 25 -69.59 69.51 42.51
N ILE A 26 -69.56 69.32 43.83
CA ILE A 26 -68.43 68.67 44.52
C ILE A 26 -68.29 67.22 44.06
N PHE A 27 -69.40 66.49 43.96
CA PHE A 27 -69.40 65.08 43.56
C PHE A 27 -69.06 64.91 42.07
N ALA A 28 -69.57 65.79 41.20
CA ALA A 28 -69.22 65.84 39.79
C ALA A 28 -67.70 66.06 39.61
N ARG A 29 -67.10 67.00 40.33
CA ARG A 29 -65.64 67.22 40.30
C ARG A 29 -64.85 66.00 40.80
N ALA A 30 -65.36 65.28 41.80
CA ALA A 30 -64.74 64.05 42.29
C ALA A 30 -64.78 62.94 41.23
N ILE A 31 -65.91 62.76 40.54
CA ILE A 31 -66.05 61.78 39.45
C ILE A 31 -65.16 62.16 38.26
N GLU A 32 -65.11 63.44 37.85
CA GLU A 32 -64.21 63.89 36.78
C GLU A 32 -62.75 63.65 37.13
N SER A 33 -62.36 63.91 38.37
CA SER A 33 -61.00 63.65 38.84
C SER A 33 -60.69 62.15 38.80
N ALA A 34 -61.63 61.30 39.19
CA ALA A 34 -61.47 59.84 39.11
C ALA A 34 -61.37 59.34 37.67
N ILE A 35 -62.22 59.84 36.76
CA ILE A 35 -62.18 59.47 35.33
C ILE A 35 -60.86 59.93 34.70
N ARG A 36 -60.41 61.15 34.98
CA ARG A 36 -59.12 61.67 34.50
C ARG A 36 -57.96 60.82 35.01
N GLU A 37 -57.99 60.41 36.28
CA GLU A 37 -56.96 59.56 36.86
C GLU A 37 -56.96 58.15 36.26
N ILE A 38 -58.14 57.57 36.01
CA ILE A 38 -58.28 56.28 35.31
C ILE A 38 -57.76 56.38 33.87
N GLN A 39 -58.13 57.43 33.14
CA GLN A 39 -57.66 57.66 31.76
C GLN A 39 -56.15 57.90 31.71
N ARG A 40 -55.60 58.65 32.68
CA ARG A 40 -54.16 58.87 32.83
C ARG A 40 -53.43 57.55 33.06
N LYS A 41 -53.83 56.77 34.06
CA LYS A 41 -53.25 55.43 34.33
C LYS A 41 -53.37 54.50 33.13
N ALA A 42 -54.55 54.41 32.51
CA ALA A 42 -54.73 53.59 31.33
C ALA A 42 -53.78 54.03 30.20
N SER A 43 -53.63 55.33 29.95
CA SER A 43 -52.71 55.85 28.93
C SER A 43 -51.23 55.56 29.25
N GLU A 44 -50.86 55.61 30.53
CA GLU A 44 -49.53 55.28 31.03
C GLU A 44 -49.24 53.80 30.88
N ASP A 45 -50.16 52.93 31.32
CA ASP A 45 -50.07 51.47 31.17
C ASP A 45 -49.97 51.07 29.69
N PHE A 46 -50.77 51.68 28.81
CA PHE A 46 -50.67 51.44 27.36
C PHE A 46 -49.36 51.95 26.76
N ALA A 47 -48.80 53.04 27.29
CA ALA A 47 -47.50 53.55 26.84
C ALA A 47 -46.35 52.63 27.32
N GLU A 48 -46.41 52.14 28.56
CA GLU A 48 -45.44 51.18 29.09
C GLU A 48 -45.53 49.83 28.39
N HIS A 49 -46.73 49.26 28.23
CA HIS A 49 -46.91 48.00 27.55
C HIS A 49 -46.40 48.06 26.10
N ARG A 50 -46.72 49.12 25.35
CA ARG A 50 -46.17 49.32 24.00
C ARG A 50 -44.65 49.43 23.98
N LYS A 51 -44.04 50.08 24.97
CA LYS A 51 -42.58 50.13 25.10
C LYS A 51 -42.00 48.75 25.39
N HIS A 52 -42.59 48.01 26.33
CA HIS A 52 -42.17 46.66 26.69
C HIS A 52 -42.22 45.73 25.48
N THR A 53 -43.38 45.63 24.82
CA THR A 53 -43.55 44.79 23.63
C THR A 53 -42.58 45.17 22.51
N LYS A 54 -42.31 46.47 22.30
CA LYS A 54 -41.34 46.90 21.28
C LYS A 54 -39.92 46.47 21.61
N VAL A 55 -39.53 46.49 22.89
CA VAL A 55 -38.21 46.03 23.34
C VAL A 55 -38.11 44.52 23.19
N GLU A 56 -39.11 43.77 23.66
CA GLU A 56 -39.16 42.31 23.57
C GLU A 56 -39.07 41.83 22.12
N VAL A 57 -39.93 42.34 21.24
CA VAL A 57 -39.92 42.03 19.80
C VAL A 57 -38.56 42.37 19.17
N LYS A 58 -37.94 43.50 19.54
CA LYS A 58 -36.63 43.88 19.00
C LYS A 58 -35.53 42.91 19.43
N GLU A 59 -35.53 42.48 20.69
CA GLU A 59 -34.52 41.53 21.17
C GLU A 59 -34.73 40.14 20.56
N GLU A 60 -35.98 39.66 20.46
CA GLU A 60 -36.29 38.40 19.76
C GLU A 60 -35.82 38.42 18.31
N LEU A 61 -36.22 39.43 17.52
CA LEU A 61 -35.77 39.61 16.14
C LEU A 61 -34.23 39.64 16.03
N ARG A 62 -33.56 40.32 16.97
CA ARG A 62 -32.09 40.37 16.99
C ARG A 62 -31.50 38.99 17.23
N THR A 63 -32.04 38.22 18.16
CA THR A 63 -31.55 36.86 18.45
C THR A 63 -31.78 35.89 17.29
N GLU A 64 -32.93 35.99 16.61
CA GLU A 64 -33.25 35.17 15.44
C GLU A 64 -32.33 35.51 14.26
N LEU A 65 -32.13 36.80 13.96
CA LEU A 65 -31.23 37.26 12.90
C LEU A 65 -29.79 36.79 13.13
N VAL A 66 -29.27 36.96 14.36
CA VAL A 66 -27.91 36.50 14.71
C VAL A 66 -27.80 34.97 14.56
N THR A 67 -28.84 34.23 14.93
CA THR A 67 -28.88 32.78 14.76
C THR A 67 -28.88 32.39 13.29
N SER A 68 -29.70 33.04 12.46
CA SER A 68 -29.78 32.79 11.02
C SER A 68 -28.45 33.08 10.30
N GLU A 69 -27.78 34.20 10.64
CA GLU A 69 -26.46 34.52 10.09
C GLU A 69 -25.41 33.47 10.46
N ARG A 70 -25.43 32.99 11.71
CA ARG A 70 -24.53 31.91 12.16
C ARG A 70 -24.79 30.60 11.43
N PHE A 71 -26.05 30.25 11.16
CA PHE A 71 -26.40 29.07 10.38
C PHE A 71 -25.92 29.19 8.94
N GLY A 72 -26.14 30.32 8.27
CA GLY A 72 -25.64 30.54 6.90
C GLY A 72 -24.12 30.49 6.82
N ALA A 73 -23.42 31.07 7.80
CA ALA A 73 -21.96 30.97 7.88
C ALA A 73 -21.47 29.53 8.12
N LEU A 74 -22.21 28.74 8.90
CA LEU A 74 -21.90 27.33 9.13
C LEU A 74 -22.11 26.50 7.86
N GLU A 75 -23.22 26.70 7.15
CA GLU A 75 -23.53 26.04 5.88
C GLU A 75 -22.46 26.33 4.82
N ALA A 76 -22.10 27.61 4.64
CA ALA A 76 -21.04 28.00 3.71
C ALA A 76 -19.69 27.35 4.07
N LYS A 77 -19.35 27.27 5.36
CA LYS A 77 -18.12 26.60 5.82
C LYS A 77 -18.17 25.10 5.60
N ILE A 78 -19.34 24.47 5.75
CA ILE A 78 -19.53 23.05 5.46
C ILE A 78 -19.34 22.79 3.95
N ASP A 79 -19.96 23.60 3.09
CA ASP A 79 -19.81 23.49 1.64
C ASP A 79 -18.35 23.65 1.18
N GLU A 80 -17.63 24.62 1.73
CA GLU A 80 -16.21 24.80 1.46
C GLU A 80 -15.40 23.56 1.87
N ARG A 81 -15.71 22.98 3.03
CA ARG A 81 -15.04 21.77 3.51
C ARG A 81 -15.35 20.57 2.62
N PHE A 82 -16.59 20.43 2.13
CA PHE A 82 -16.96 19.38 1.18
C PHE A 82 -16.23 19.53 -0.16
N LYS A 83 -16.13 20.75 -0.71
CA LYS A 83 -15.33 21.00 -1.93
C LYS A 83 -13.87 20.57 -1.78
N VAL A 84 -13.24 20.90 -0.65
CA VAL A 84 -11.86 20.47 -0.36
C VAL A 84 -11.77 18.94 -0.23
N VAL A 85 -12.80 18.28 0.29
CA VAL A 85 -12.86 16.82 0.37
C VAL A 85 -12.97 16.22 -1.04
N ASP A 86 -13.86 16.74 -1.89
CA ASP A 86 -14.02 16.27 -3.28
C ASP A 86 -12.71 16.43 -4.08
N GLU A 87 -12.02 17.57 -3.96
CA GLU A 87 -10.72 17.78 -4.56
C GLU A 87 -9.68 16.75 -4.09
N ARG A 88 -9.68 16.41 -2.80
CA ARG A 88 -8.78 15.37 -2.25
C ARG A 88 -9.12 13.99 -2.77
N PHE A 89 -10.40 13.66 -2.94
CA PHE A 89 -10.81 12.38 -3.52
C PHE A 89 -10.41 12.28 -4.99
N ASN A 90 -10.63 13.34 -5.79
CA ASN A 90 -10.18 13.36 -7.19
C ASN A 90 -8.65 13.19 -7.30
N ALA A 91 -7.88 13.89 -6.46
CA ALA A 91 -6.43 13.73 -6.42
C ALA A 91 -6.00 12.32 -5.97
N LEU A 92 -6.79 11.65 -5.11
CA LEU A 92 -6.55 10.28 -4.71
C LEU A 92 -6.79 9.31 -5.87
N ASP A 93 -7.87 9.48 -6.62
CA ASP A 93 -8.22 8.66 -7.78
C ASP A 93 -7.15 8.76 -8.88
N GLU A 94 -6.67 9.98 -9.17
CA GLU A 94 -5.55 10.17 -10.11
C GLU A 94 -4.29 9.44 -9.65
N ARG A 95 -3.96 9.51 -8.36
CA ARG A 95 -2.79 8.81 -7.80
C ARG A 95 -2.94 7.29 -7.87
N PHE A 96 -4.13 6.77 -7.63
CA PHE A 96 -4.41 5.33 -7.74
C PHE A 96 -4.29 4.86 -9.19
N SER A 97 -4.88 5.59 -10.15
CA SER A 97 -4.78 5.27 -11.57
C SER A 97 -3.33 5.29 -12.08
N ALA A 98 -2.54 6.29 -11.66
CA ALA A 98 -1.12 6.35 -11.96
C ALA A 98 -0.32 5.19 -11.34
N LEU A 99 -0.69 4.77 -10.12
CA LEU A 99 -0.06 3.63 -9.45
C LEU A 99 -0.38 2.32 -10.16
N GLU A 100 -1.64 2.08 -10.54
CA GLU A 100 -2.08 0.90 -11.29
C GLU A 100 -1.33 0.77 -12.61
N THR A 101 -1.27 1.85 -13.39
CA THR A 101 -0.51 1.91 -14.65
C THR A 101 0.98 1.57 -14.44
N LYS A 102 1.59 2.10 -13.37
CA LYS A 102 3.00 1.84 -13.05
C LYS A 102 3.24 0.40 -12.63
N ILE A 103 2.31 -0.19 -11.89
CA ILE A 103 2.36 -1.59 -11.46
C ILE A 103 2.29 -2.49 -12.69
N ASP A 104 1.31 -2.28 -13.58
CA ASP A 104 1.15 -3.04 -14.82
C ASP A 104 2.40 -2.97 -15.70
N ALA A 105 2.98 -1.78 -15.87
CA ALA A 105 4.21 -1.60 -16.62
C ALA A 105 5.38 -2.40 -16.01
N ARG A 106 5.49 -2.43 -14.68
CA ARG A 106 6.54 -3.21 -14.00
C ARG A 106 6.31 -4.71 -14.15
N PHE A 107 5.07 -5.19 -14.04
CA PHE A 107 4.77 -6.61 -14.25
C PHE A 107 5.10 -7.06 -15.67
N LYS A 108 4.79 -6.26 -16.69
CA LYS A 108 5.19 -6.56 -18.09
C LYS A 108 6.71 -6.72 -18.24
N VAL A 109 7.49 -5.83 -17.63
CA VAL A 109 8.97 -5.93 -17.64
C VAL A 109 9.45 -7.20 -16.91
N VAL A 110 8.80 -7.57 -15.81
CA VAL A 110 9.11 -8.81 -15.10
C VAL A 110 8.82 -10.02 -15.97
N ASP A 111 7.66 -10.07 -16.63
CA ASP A 111 7.28 -11.15 -17.53
C ASP A 111 8.27 -11.30 -18.71
N GLU A 112 8.70 -10.19 -19.30
CA GLU A 112 9.73 -10.18 -20.34
C GLU A 112 11.07 -10.74 -19.84
N ARG A 113 11.49 -10.36 -18.63
CA ARG A 113 12.71 -10.91 -18.02
C ARG A 113 12.60 -12.41 -17.76
N PHE A 114 11.44 -12.90 -17.31
CA PHE A 114 11.23 -14.32 -17.12
C PHE A 114 11.30 -15.10 -18.44
N LYS A 115 10.76 -14.56 -19.54
CA LYS A 115 10.90 -15.18 -20.87
C LYS A 115 12.37 -15.32 -21.28
N VAL A 116 13.18 -14.27 -21.06
CA VAL A 116 14.62 -14.31 -21.35
C VAL A 116 15.34 -15.36 -20.48
N VAL A 117 14.98 -15.47 -19.20
CA VAL A 117 15.52 -16.50 -18.30
C VAL A 117 15.16 -17.90 -18.80
N ASP A 118 13.91 -18.14 -19.19
CA ASP A 118 13.47 -19.42 -19.74
C ASP A 118 14.24 -19.80 -21.01
N GLU A 119 14.49 -18.85 -21.90
CA GLU A 119 15.30 -19.07 -23.10
C GLU A 119 16.77 -19.41 -22.75
N GLN A 120 17.36 -18.72 -21.77
CA GLN A 120 18.70 -19.03 -21.27
C GLN A 120 18.77 -20.45 -20.68
N PHE A 121 17.78 -20.85 -19.89
CA PHE A 121 17.71 -22.22 -19.36
C PHE A 121 17.61 -23.27 -20.46
N LYS A 122 16.84 -23.01 -21.53
CA LYS A 122 16.78 -23.90 -22.69
C LYS A 122 18.15 -24.03 -23.37
N MET A 123 18.84 -22.93 -23.61
CA MET A 123 20.19 -22.93 -24.21
C MET A 123 21.19 -23.69 -23.35
N VAL A 124 21.18 -23.46 -22.03
CA VAL A 124 22.05 -24.19 -21.09
C VAL A 124 21.76 -25.69 -21.13
N ASN A 125 20.49 -26.09 -21.14
CA ASN A 125 20.11 -27.50 -21.22
C ASN A 125 20.58 -28.16 -22.52
N GLU A 126 20.52 -27.45 -23.65
CA GLU A 126 21.06 -27.91 -24.93
C GLU A 126 22.59 -28.05 -24.89
N GLN A 127 23.30 -27.10 -24.29
CA GLN A 127 24.75 -27.21 -24.08
C GLN A 127 25.12 -28.42 -23.23
N PHE A 128 24.40 -28.67 -22.14
CA PHE A 128 24.62 -29.87 -21.32
C PHE A 128 24.41 -31.17 -22.11
N LYS A 129 23.39 -31.23 -22.99
CA LYS A 129 23.19 -32.39 -23.87
C LYS A 129 24.36 -32.59 -24.81
N MET A 130 24.85 -31.52 -25.45
CA MET A 130 26.01 -31.61 -26.36
C MET A 130 27.27 -32.07 -25.63
N VAL A 131 27.54 -31.53 -24.44
CA VAL A 131 28.66 -31.96 -23.60
C VAL A 131 28.55 -33.43 -23.24
N ASN A 132 27.35 -33.88 -22.85
CA ASN A 132 27.13 -35.29 -22.52
C ASN A 132 27.38 -36.23 -23.71
N GLU A 133 26.97 -35.84 -24.93
CA GLU A 133 27.29 -36.61 -26.13
C GLU A 133 28.80 -36.61 -26.44
N GLN A 134 29.50 -35.48 -26.26
CA GLN A 134 30.95 -35.43 -26.39
C GLN A 134 31.66 -36.37 -25.39
N PHE A 135 31.19 -36.42 -24.13
CA PHE A 135 31.72 -37.34 -23.14
C PHE A 135 31.55 -38.80 -23.53
N LYS A 136 30.39 -39.19 -24.10
CA LYS A 136 30.19 -40.55 -24.62
C LYS A 136 31.18 -40.90 -25.72
N VAL A 137 31.38 -39.99 -26.69
CA VAL A 137 32.35 -40.18 -27.77
C VAL A 137 33.77 -40.34 -27.21
N VAL A 138 34.16 -39.52 -26.24
CA VAL A 138 35.45 -39.63 -25.56
C VAL A 138 35.58 -40.98 -24.84
N GLU A 139 34.55 -41.42 -24.12
CA GLU A 139 34.54 -42.72 -23.44
C GLU A 139 34.72 -43.89 -24.41
N GLU A 140 34.02 -43.87 -25.56
CA GLU A 140 34.20 -44.86 -26.63
C GLU A 140 35.63 -44.85 -27.19
N HIS A 141 36.19 -43.65 -27.41
CA HIS A 141 37.54 -43.50 -27.93
C HIS A 141 38.61 -44.01 -26.94
N PHE A 142 38.39 -43.80 -25.63
CA PHE A 142 39.23 -44.38 -24.57
C PHE A 142 39.15 -45.91 -24.55
N LYS A 143 37.95 -46.50 -24.61
CA LYS A 143 37.78 -47.96 -24.70
C LYS A 143 38.50 -48.55 -25.91
N ALA A 144 38.40 -47.89 -27.06
CA ALA A 144 39.10 -48.32 -28.27
C ALA A 144 40.63 -48.21 -28.14
N LEU A 145 41.14 -47.18 -27.47
CA LEU A 145 42.57 -47.01 -27.21
C LEU A 145 43.09 -48.09 -26.25
N GLU A 146 42.36 -48.36 -25.16
CA GLU A 146 42.68 -49.41 -24.19
C GLU A 146 42.77 -50.77 -24.88
N ALA A 147 41.77 -51.13 -25.69
CA ALA A 147 41.78 -52.38 -26.45
C ALA A 147 42.99 -52.50 -27.41
N LYS A 148 43.33 -51.42 -28.13
CA LYS A 148 44.52 -51.38 -29.01
C LYS A 148 45.82 -51.49 -28.22
N MET A 149 45.88 -50.89 -27.04
CA MET A 149 47.05 -50.94 -26.17
C MET A 149 47.26 -52.37 -25.65
N ASP A 150 46.19 -53.03 -25.20
CA ASP A 150 46.23 -54.43 -24.77
C ASP A 150 46.70 -55.37 -25.89
N GLU A 151 46.21 -55.17 -27.12
CA GLU A 151 46.65 -55.94 -28.28
C GLU A 151 48.15 -55.73 -28.57
N ARG A 152 48.62 -54.47 -28.54
CA ARG A 152 50.04 -54.16 -28.72
C ARG A 152 50.91 -54.77 -27.62
N PHE A 153 50.46 -54.73 -26.37
CA PHE A 153 51.19 -55.35 -25.26
C PHE A 153 51.28 -56.87 -25.45
N LYS A 154 50.21 -57.55 -25.86
CA LYS A 154 50.27 -58.99 -26.21
C LYS A 154 51.31 -59.29 -27.29
N VAL A 155 51.36 -58.48 -28.35
CA VAL A 155 52.36 -58.63 -29.43
C VAL A 155 53.78 -58.40 -28.91
N VAL A 156 53.99 -57.42 -28.05
CA VAL A 156 55.30 -57.17 -27.41
C VAL A 156 55.71 -58.34 -26.52
N ASP A 157 54.78 -58.87 -25.73
CA ASP A 157 55.01 -59.99 -24.82
C ASP A 157 55.43 -61.25 -25.59
N GLU A 158 54.76 -61.56 -26.70
CA GLU A 158 55.12 -62.66 -27.61
C GLU A 158 56.50 -62.45 -28.25
N LYS A 159 56.83 -61.23 -28.70
CA LYS A 159 58.17 -60.92 -29.23
C LYS A 159 59.25 -61.09 -28.16
N PHE A 160 58.97 -60.69 -26.91
CA PHE A 160 59.88 -60.83 -25.79
C PHE A 160 60.13 -62.30 -25.45
N LYS A 161 59.07 -63.14 -25.41
CA LYS A 161 59.20 -64.59 -25.24
C LYS A 161 60.05 -65.21 -26.35
N ALA A 162 59.81 -64.86 -27.61
CA ALA A 162 60.58 -65.36 -28.74
C ALA A 162 62.06 -64.95 -28.67
N LEU A 163 62.35 -63.70 -28.26
CA LEU A 163 63.72 -63.22 -28.09
C LEU A 163 64.43 -63.93 -26.94
N SER A 164 63.77 -64.08 -25.79
CA SER A 164 64.28 -64.83 -24.64
C SER A 164 64.62 -66.27 -25.03
N PHE A 165 63.73 -66.95 -25.77
CA PHE A 165 63.99 -68.28 -26.29
C PHE A 165 65.22 -68.35 -27.20
N LYS A 166 65.32 -67.44 -28.19
CA LYS A 166 66.47 -67.37 -29.10
C LYS A 166 67.79 -67.11 -28.35
N LEU A 167 67.76 -66.21 -27.36
CA LEU A 167 68.92 -65.90 -26.53
C LEU A 167 69.35 -67.11 -25.71
N ASN A 168 68.41 -67.77 -25.02
CA ASN A 168 68.70 -68.97 -24.24
C ASN A 168 69.28 -70.09 -25.12
N MET A 169 68.71 -70.29 -26.31
CA MET A 169 69.21 -71.28 -27.28
C MET A 169 70.62 -70.92 -27.76
N PHE A 170 70.88 -69.66 -28.10
CA PHE A 170 72.21 -69.20 -28.51
C PHE A 170 73.24 -69.38 -27.39
N LEU A 171 72.90 -69.00 -26.15
CA LEU A 171 73.75 -69.21 -24.98
C LEU A 171 74.05 -70.69 -24.77
N ALA A 172 73.06 -71.57 -24.89
CA ALA A 172 73.26 -73.02 -24.79
C ALA A 172 74.23 -73.54 -25.85
N VAL A 173 74.05 -73.15 -27.12
CA VAL A 173 74.96 -73.55 -28.22
C VAL A 173 76.37 -73.00 -28.01
N ALA A 174 76.50 -71.73 -27.59
CA ALA A 174 77.80 -71.12 -27.32
C ALA A 174 78.53 -71.82 -26.16
N LEU A 175 77.83 -72.18 -25.08
CA LEU A 175 78.39 -72.95 -23.97
C LEU A 175 78.88 -74.33 -24.42
N ILE A 176 78.08 -75.05 -25.22
CA ILE A 176 78.47 -76.34 -25.79
C ILE A 176 79.73 -76.19 -26.66
N ALA A 177 79.74 -75.22 -27.58
CA ALA A 177 80.87 -74.98 -28.47
C ALA A 177 82.16 -74.63 -27.70
N LEU A 178 82.09 -73.77 -26.68
CA LEU A 178 83.23 -73.43 -25.82
C LEU A 178 83.75 -74.64 -25.02
N THR A 179 82.86 -75.53 -24.58
CA THR A 179 83.22 -76.77 -23.88
C THR A 179 84.01 -77.72 -24.79
N PHE A 180 83.61 -77.86 -26.06
CA PHE A 180 84.34 -78.68 -27.03
C PHE A 180 85.64 -78.02 -27.53
N ALA A 181 85.67 -76.70 -27.70
CA ALA A 181 86.84 -76.00 -28.23
C ALA A 181 87.97 -75.82 -27.21
N ASN A 182 87.66 -75.85 -25.90
CA ASN A 182 88.66 -75.62 -24.84
C ASN A 182 88.49 -76.61 -23.66
N PRO A 183 89.33 -77.66 -23.55
CA PRO A 183 89.22 -78.66 -22.48
C PRO A 183 89.49 -78.08 -21.07
N THR A 184 90.18 -76.94 -20.97
CA THR A 184 90.36 -76.22 -19.69
C THR A 184 89.06 -75.55 -19.24
N PHE A 185 88.23 -75.09 -20.18
CA PHE A 185 86.91 -74.50 -19.90
C PHE A 185 85.91 -75.56 -19.38
N ALA A 186 85.95 -76.78 -19.91
CA ALA A 186 85.14 -77.89 -19.42
C ALA A 186 85.37 -78.20 -17.93
N LYS A 187 86.65 -78.24 -17.49
CA LYS A 187 87.00 -78.43 -16.06
C LYS A 187 86.52 -77.29 -15.16
N VAL A 188 86.48 -76.06 -15.69
CA VAL A 188 85.96 -74.89 -14.96
C VAL A 188 84.44 -74.99 -14.81
N LEU A 189 83.71 -75.45 -15.84
CA LEU A 189 82.27 -75.70 -15.76
C LEU A 189 81.92 -76.81 -14.76
N GLU A 190 82.67 -77.92 -14.76
CA GLU A 190 82.57 -79.03 -13.78
C GLU A 190 82.65 -78.49 -12.33
N LYS A 191 83.63 -77.60 -12.08
CA LYS A 191 83.85 -76.96 -10.78
C LYS A 191 82.78 -75.91 -10.41
N LEU A 192 82.19 -75.23 -11.38
CA LEU A 192 81.19 -74.17 -11.16
C LEU A 192 79.77 -74.72 -10.99
N PHE A 193 79.40 -75.77 -11.74
CA PHE A 193 78.04 -76.32 -11.76
C PHE A 193 77.90 -77.65 -11.01
N GLY A 194 78.99 -78.25 -10.54
CA GLY A 194 78.96 -79.38 -9.60
C GLY A 194 78.44 -80.69 -10.21
N PHE A 195 78.69 -80.91 -11.50
CA PHE A 195 78.49 -82.20 -12.17
C PHE A 195 79.84 -82.86 -12.40
#